data_AF-A0A2T7TSA8-F1
#
_entry.id   AF-A0A2T7TSA8-F1
#
_cell.length_a   1.000
_cell.length_b   1.000
_cell.length_c   1.000
_cell.angle_alpha   90.00
_cell.angle_beta   90.00
_cell.angle_gamma   90.00
#
_symmetry.space_group_name_H-M   'P 1'
#
loop_
_entity.id
_entity.type
_entity.pdbx_description
1 polymer ?
#
loop_
_entity_poly.entity_id
_entity_poly.type
_entity_poly.pdbx_seq_one_letter_code
_entity_poly.pdbx_strand_id
1 'polypeptide(L)'
;MTTPKRERIASTIILPAERIAQLRTFAEAEGITITELIERWINAEIAAERLPDILPNFEVTAVEGRVWFTVKDFSFPTMTPVQAEQIADALLEIAEAKDTVGKKAMFGTGEDEISLKVARKRRGVLISGEDVQTKRAVKASLTPGMARDLARIIRNEAAKAAKYYAEEE
;
A
#
# COMPACT_ATOMS: atom_id res chain seq x y z
N MET A 1 3.17 12.80 -31.18
CA MET A 1 3.87 11.89 -30.25
C MET A 1 3.82 12.50 -28.86
N THR A 2 2.93 12.04 -27.99
CA THR A 2 2.80 12.55 -26.61
C THR A 2 3.51 11.61 -25.64
N THR A 3 4.69 12.03 -25.19
CA THR A 3 5.46 11.35 -24.15
C THR A 3 4.66 11.37 -22.83
N PRO A 4 4.32 10.23 -22.21
CA PRO A 4 3.62 10.27 -20.93
C PRO A 4 4.53 10.85 -19.84
N LYS A 5 3.97 11.80 -19.11
CA LYS A 5 4.53 12.57 -17.98
C LYS A 5 5.19 11.64 -16.97
N ARG A 6 6.51 11.75 -16.77
CA ARG A 6 7.24 11.13 -15.64
C ARG A 6 6.50 11.48 -14.35
N GLU A 7 5.87 10.52 -13.70
CA GLU A 7 5.36 10.71 -12.34
C GLU A 7 6.58 11.01 -11.46
N ARG A 8 6.62 12.25 -10.97
CA ARG A 8 7.82 12.90 -10.44
C ARG A 8 8.18 12.31 -9.08
N ILE A 9 9.48 12.16 -8.86
CA ILE A 9 10.15 12.20 -7.56
C ILE A 9 9.34 13.10 -6.61
N ALA A 10 8.75 12.53 -5.57
CA ALA A 10 7.89 13.27 -4.64
C ALA A 10 8.68 14.30 -3.81
N SER A 11 9.96 13.99 -3.52
CA SER A 11 10.93 14.91 -2.93
C SER A 11 12.37 14.43 -3.19
N THR A 12 13.34 15.33 -3.15
CA THR A 12 14.77 15.00 -3.23
C THR A 12 15.43 15.28 -1.89
N ILE A 13 16.02 14.24 -1.28
CA ILE A 13 16.89 14.39 -0.11
C ILE A 13 18.32 14.54 -0.61
N ILE A 14 18.99 15.63 -0.24
CA ILE A 14 20.39 15.87 -0.57
C ILE A 14 21.24 15.34 0.59
N LEU A 15 22.21 14.47 0.27
CA LEU A 15 23.17 13.92 1.21
C LEU A 15 24.59 14.21 0.71
N PRO A 16 25.57 14.44 1.61
CA PRO A 16 26.97 14.50 1.24
C PRO A 16 27.41 13.24 0.49
N ALA A 17 28.31 13.39 -0.49
CA ALA A 17 28.73 12.30 -1.36
C ALA A 17 29.33 11.13 -0.57
N GLU A 18 30.03 11.43 0.52
CA GLU A 18 30.63 10.47 1.44
C GLU A 18 29.55 9.61 2.12
N ARG A 19 28.43 10.22 2.53
CA ARG A 19 27.31 9.48 3.14
C ARG A 19 26.56 8.63 2.13
N ILE A 20 26.42 9.11 0.90
CA ILE A 20 25.86 8.30 -0.19
C ILE A 20 26.74 7.08 -0.47
N ALA A 21 28.07 7.25 -0.49
CA ALA A 21 29.00 6.15 -0.71
C ALA A 21 28.88 5.09 0.41
N GLN A 22 28.81 5.51 1.67
CA GLN A 22 28.59 4.60 2.80
C GLN A 22 27.27 3.83 2.69
N LEU A 23 26.17 4.50 2.33
CA LEU A 23 24.87 3.84 2.12
C LEU A 23 24.91 2.84 0.96
N ARG A 24 25.64 3.14 -0.12
CA ARG A 24 25.84 2.20 -1.24
C ARG A 24 26.58 0.95 -0.79
N THR A 25 27.72 1.11 -0.11
CA THR A 25 28.49 -0.02 0.41
C THR A 25 27.66 -0.89 1.35
N PHE A 26 26.87 -0.28 2.22
CA PHE A 26 26.00 -1.03 3.12
C PHE A 26 24.90 -1.79 2.37
N ALA A 27 24.19 -1.12 1.46
CA ALA A 27 23.14 -1.75 0.66
C ALA A 27 23.70 -2.90 -0.22
N GLU A 28 24.88 -2.72 -0.81
CA GLU A 28 25.58 -3.75 -1.58
C GLU A 28 25.98 -4.96 -0.72
N ALA A 29 26.48 -4.74 0.49
CA ALA A 29 26.83 -5.81 1.43
C ALA A 29 25.60 -6.67 1.83
N GLU A 30 24.41 -6.06 1.88
CA GLU A 30 23.15 -6.76 2.14
C GLU A 30 22.44 -7.27 0.88
N GLY A 31 22.96 -6.99 -0.32
CA GLY A 31 22.33 -7.37 -1.58
C GLY A 31 20.99 -6.68 -1.86
N ILE A 32 20.79 -5.47 -1.32
CA ILE A 32 19.55 -4.68 -1.45
C ILE A 32 19.85 -3.28 -2.02
N THR A 33 18.79 -2.52 -2.30
CA THR A 33 18.89 -1.11 -2.70
C THR A 33 18.91 -0.17 -1.49
N ILE A 34 19.40 1.07 -1.66
CA ILE A 34 19.34 2.09 -0.61
C ILE A 34 17.88 2.36 -0.18
N THR A 35 16.93 2.30 -1.12
CA THR A 35 15.50 2.44 -0.80
C THR A 35 15.03 1.33 0.14
N GLU A 36 15.36 0.06 -0.15
CA GLU A 36 15.03 -1.06 0.73
C GLU A 36 15.73 -0.97 2.09
N LEU A 37 16.96 -0.44 2.13
CA LEU A 37 17.67 -0.19 3.38
C LEU A 37 16.93 0.85 4.25
N ILE A 38 16.46 1.95 3.64
CA ILE A 38 15.65 2.98 4.32
C ILE A 38 14.31 2.38 4.80
N GLU A 39 13.65 1.57 3.97
CA GLU A 39 12.40 0.89 4.33
C GLU A 39 12.57 -0.07 5.51
N ARG A 40 13.66 -0.85 5.53
CA ARG A 40 14.00 -1.72 6.67
C ARG A 40 14.21 -0.92 7.94
N TRP A 41 14.91 0.21 7.85
CA TRP A 41 15.12 1.08 9.00
C TRP A 41 13.80 1.66 9.52
N ILE A 42 12.94 2.21 8.65
CA ILE A 42 11.60 2.71 9.05
C ILE A 42 10.79 1.60 9.74
N ASN A 43 10.79 0.40 9.19
CA ASN A 43 10.07 -0.73 9.77
C ASN A 43 10.64 -1.17 11.14
N ALA A 44 11.95 -1.06 11.34
CA ALA A 44 12.55 -1.30 12.65
C ALA A 44 12.13 -0.25 13.69
N GLU A 45 12.00 1.01 13.27
CA GLU A 45 11.51 2.10 14.14
C GLU A 45 10.01 1.96 14.47
N ILE A 46 9.19 1.47 13.53
CA ILE A 46 7.78 1.11 13.78
C ILE A 46 7.70 -0.06 14.77
N ALA A 47 8.48 -1.12 14.55
CA ALA A 47 8.51 -2.28 15.45
C ALA A 47 8.98 -1.93 16.86
N ALA A 48 9.81 -0.90 17.00
CA ALA A 48 10.25 -0.35 18.28
C ALA A 48 9.28 0.68 18.88
N GLU A 49 8.08 0.84 18.31
CA GLU A 49 7.04 1.78 18.74
C GLU A 49 7.50 3.27 18.75
N ARG A 50 8.59 3.59 18.06
CA ARG A 50 9.09 4.98 17.92
C ARG A 50 8.43 5.73 16.78
N LEU A 51 7.89 5.00 15.80
CA LEU A 51 7.05 5.54 14.75
C LEU A 51 5.67 4.87 14.77
N PRO A 52 4.58 5.63 14.53
CA PRO A 52 3.28 5.04 14.37
C PRO A 52 3.23 4.16 13.13
N ASP A 53 2.48 3.07 13.22
CA ASP A 53 2.28 2.12 12.14
C ASP A 53 1.23 2.63 11.13
N ILE A 54 1.59 3.68 10.41
CA ILE A 54 0.73 4.34 9.43
C ILE A 54 1.48 4.55 8.12
N LEU A 55 0.75 4.52 7.00
CA LEU A 55 1.30 4.81 5.68
C LEU A 55 0.61 6.07 5.11
N PRO A 56 1.29 7.23 5.05
CA PRO A 56 0.68 8.47 4.58
C PRO A 56 0.04 8.33 3.18
N ASN A 57 -1.16 8.89 3.00
CA ASN A 57 -2.04 8.75 1.83
C ASN A 57 -2.68 7.37 1.65
N PHE A 58 -2.56 6.47 2.62
CA PHE A 58 -3.23 5.19 2.66
C PHE A 58 -3.82 5.00 4.04
N GLU A 59 -5.03 5.50 4.25
CA GLU A 59 -5.68 5.40 5.56
C GLU A 59 -6.51 4.14 5.61
N VAL A 60 -6.30 3.35 6.65
CA VAL A 60 -7.09 2.15 6.93
C VAL A 60 -7.55 2.26 8.38
N THR A 61 -8.83 2.02 8.63
CA THR A 61 -9.41 2.13 9.97
C THR A 61 -10.56 1.15 10.16
N ALA A 62 -10.58 0.46 11.28
CA ALA A 62 -11.74 -0.30 11.72
C ALA A 62 -12.86 0.64 12.21
N VAL A 63 -14.07 0.49 11.66
CA VAL A 63 -15.26 1.27 12.00
C VAL A 63 -16.46 0.33 12.07
N GLU A 64 -17.09 0.20 13.24
CA GLU A 64 -18.35 -0.56 13.44
C GLU A 64 -18.31 -1.99 12.83
N GLY A 65 -17.25 -2.74 13.16
CA GLY A 65 -17.06 -4.11 12.64
C GLY A 65 -16.64 -4.22 11.17
N ARG A 66 -16.46 -3.09 10.48
CA ARG A 66 -15.99 -3.03 9.09
C ARG A 66 -14.63 -2.34 8.98
N VAL A 67 -14.00 -2.47 7.82
CA VAL A 67 -12.76 -1.78 7.49
C VAL A 67 -13.06 -0.69 6.48
N TRP A 68 -12.68 0.54 6.81
CA TRP A 68 -12.66 1.67 5.89
C TRP A 68 -11.26 1.83 5.32
N PHE A 69 -11.16 2.06 4.01
CA PHE A 69 -9.89 2.19 3.30
C PHE A 69 -9.94 3.36 2.32
N THR A 70 -8.93 4.22 2.39
CA THR A 70 -8.73 5.33 1.46
C THR A 70 -7.37 5.26 0.79
N VAL A 71 -7.32 5.73 -0.46
CA VAL A 71 -6.09 5.97 -1.20
C VAL A 71 -6.10 7.41 -1.65
N LYS A 72 -5.17 8.22 -1.14
CA LYS A 72 -5.16 9.67 -1.28
C LYS A 72 -6.50 10.26 -0.80
N ASP A 73 -7.26 10.84 -1.71
CA ASP A 73 -8.56 11.48 -1.50
C ASP A 73 -9.74 10.61 -1.97
N PHE A 74 -9.48 9.35 -2.34
CA PHE A 74 -10.46 8.40 -2.85
C PHE A 74 -10.78 7.34 -1.80
N SER A 75 -12.03 7.28 -1.36
CA SER A 75 -12.52 6.32 -0.38
C SER A 75 -13.18 5.13 -1.07
N PHE A 76 -12.82 3.92 -0.64
CA PHE A 76 -13.51 2.70 -1.05
C PHE A 76 -14.71 2.43 -0.12
N PRO A 77 -15.72 1.66 -0.59
CA PRO A 77 -16.78 1.19 0.29
C PRO A 77 -16.22 0.42 1.48
N THR A 78 -16.87 0.57 2.64
CA THR A 78 -16.49 -0.19 3.84
C THR A 78 -16.62 -1.69 3.58
N MET A 79 -15.58 -2.45 3.91
CA MET A 79 -15.48 -3.87 3.61
C MET A 79 -15.54 -4.71 4.88
N THR A 80 -15.93 -5.98 4.74
CA THR A 80 -15.87 -6.93 5.86
C THR A 80 -14.41 -7.25 6.20
N PRO A 81 -14.10 -7.74 7.42
CA PRO A 81 -12.76 -8.19 7.78
C PRO A 81 -12.18 -9.20 6.78
N VAL A 82 -13.00 -10.16 6.32
CA VAL A 82 -12.59 -11.17 5.33
C VAL A 82 -12.21 -10.53 3.99
N GLN A 83 -12.97 -9.55 3.51
CA GLN A 83 -12.64 -8.82 2.28
C GLN A 83 -11.35 -8.01 2.44
N ALA A 84 -11.14 -7.37 3.59
CA ALA A 84 -9.91 -6.65 3.90
C ALA A 84 -8.70 -7.60 3.89
N GLU A 85 -8.81 -8.79 4.49
CA GLU A 85 -7.75 -9.81 4.45
C GLU A 85 -7.43 -10.26 3.02
N GLN A 86 -8.44 -10.48 2.17
CA GLN A 86 -8.23 -10.82 0.76
C GLN A 86 -7.47 -9.74 0.00
N ILE A 87 -7.70 -8.46 0.31
CA ILE A 87 -6.94 -7.35 -0.28
C ILE A 87 -5.50 -7.34 0.23
N ALA A 88 -5.30 -7.57 1.53
CA ALA A 88 -3.96 -7.67 2.11
C ALA A 88 -3.15 -8.81 1.49
N ASP A 89 -3.77 -9.98 1.28
CA ASP A 89 -3.15 -11.12 0.63
C ASP A 89 -2.81 -10.82 -0.84
N ALA A 90 -3.73 -10.14 -1.55
CA ALA A 90 -3.46 -9.68 -2.91
C ALA A 90 -2.28 -8.70 -2.97
N LEU A 91 -2.16 -7.79 -2.00
CA LEU A 91 -1.03 -6.86 -1.91
C LEU A 91 0.30 -7.59 -1.68
N LEU A 92 0.32 -8.57 -0.78
CA LEU A 92 1.52 -9.37 -0.51
C LEU A 92 1.95 -10.19 -1.72
N GLU A 93 1.02 -10.89 -2.35
CA GLU A 93 1.33 -11.69 -3.54
C GLU A 93 1.90 -10.80 -4.66
N ILE A 94 1.34 -9.62 -4.88
CA ILE A 94 1.83 -8.67 -5.88
C ILE A 94 3.17 -8.02 -5.46
N ALA A 95 3.40 -7.80 -4.17
CA ALA A 95 4.67 -7.31 -3.66
C ALA A 95 5.81 -8.31 -3.88
N GLU A 96 5.51 -9.60 -3.86
CA GLU A 96 6.47 -10.69 -4.06
C GLU A 96 6.59 -11.16 -5.52
N ALA A 97 5.61 -10.81 -6.37
CA ALA A 97 5.63 -11.14 -7.78
C ALA A 97 6.89 -10.62 -8.48
N LYS A 98 7.58 -11.52 -9.20
CA LYS A 98 8.74 -11.19 -10.05
C LYS A 98 8.32 -10.63 -11.40
N ASP A 99 7.16 -11.05 -11.90
CA ASP A 99 6.60 -10.67 -13.19
C ASP A 99 5.45 -9.67 -13.08
N THR A 100 5.04 -9.12 -14.22
CA THR A 100 3.89 -8.21 -14.30
C THR A 100 2.60 -9.01 -14.11
N VAL A 101 2.08 -9.01 -12.90
CA VAL A 101 0.81 -9.65 -12.50
C VAL A 101 -0.14 -8.58 -11.96
N GLY A 102 -1.45 -8.81 -12.01
CA GLY A 102 -2.40 -7.93 -11.35
C GLY A 102 -3.65 -8.65 -10.88
N LYS A 103 -4.18 -8.20 -9.76
CA LYS A 103 -5.45 -8.64 -9.18
C LYS A 103 -6.44 -7.48 -9.19
N LYS A 104 -7.71 -7.80 -9.40
CA LYS A 104 -8.81 -6.84 -9.40
C LYS A 104 -9.90 -7.35 -8.47
N ALA A 105 -10.36 -6.48 -7.58
CA ALA A 105 -11.54 -6.67 -6.76
C ALA A 105 -12.61 -5.66 -7.22
N MET A 106 -13.86 -6.08 -7.19
CA MET A 106 -15.02 -5.24 -7.48
C MET A 106 -15.84 -5.10 -6.20
N PHE A 107 -16.25 -3.88 -5.90
CA PHE A 107 -17.12 -3.53 -4.79
C PHE A 107 -18.42 -2.97 -5.35
N GLY A 108 -19.56 -3.34 -4.75
CA GLY A 108 -20.88 -2.91 -5.23
C GLY A 108 -21.36 -3.66 -6.47
N THR A 109 -22.50 -3.24 -7.01
CA THR A 109 -23.12 -3.79 -8.22
C THR A 109 -23.81 -2.69 -9.00
N GLY A 110 -23.73 -2.72 -10.34
CA GLY A 110 -24.44 -1.76 -11.19
C GLY A 110 -23.76 -0.40 -11.24
N GLU A 111 -24.50 0.67 -10.91
CA GLU A 111 -23.97 2.04 -10.98
C GLU A 111 -23.00 2.34 -9.82
N ASP A 112 -23.20 1.78 -8.63
CA ASP A 112 -22.32 1.96 -7.46
C ASP A 112 -21.04 1.09 -7.49
N GLU A 113 -20.69 0.57 -8.67
CA GLU A 113 -19.57 -0.34 -8.82
C GLU A 113 -18.24 0.44 -8.70
N ILE A 114 -17.43 0.09 -7.70
CA ILE A 114 -16.09 0.61 -7.50
C ILE A 114 -15.09 -0.52 -7.69
N SER A 115 -14.13 -0.35 -8.59
CA SER A 115 -13.07 -1.32 -8.79
C SER A 115 -11.80 -0.94 -8.05
N LEU A 116 -11.21 -1.90 -7.33
CA LEU A 116 -9.84 -1.82 -6.82
C LEU A 116 -8.97 -2.75 -7.65
N LYS A 117 -7.82 -2.25 -8.08
CA LYS A 117 -6.83 -3.05 -8.78
C LYS A 117 -5.47 -2.86 -8.15
N VAL A 118 -4.81 -3.97 -7.89
CA VAL A 118 -3.43 -4.03 -7.41
C VAL A 118 -2.62 -4.74 -8.48
N ALA A 119 -1.56 -4.11 -9.00
CA ALA A 119 -0.78 -4.69 -10.07
C ALA A 119 0.72 -4.42 -9.92
N ARG A 120 1.54 -5.43 -10.23
CA ARG A 120 2.97 -5.26 -10.38
C ARG A 120 3.25 -4.52 -11.68
N LYS A 121 4.05 -3.46 -11.62
CA LYS A 121 4.56 -2.72 -12.78
C LYS A 121 6.07 -2.59 -12.65
N ARG A 122 6.79 -3.50 -13.32
CA ARG A 122 8.26 -3.63 -13.21
C ARG A 122 8.67 -3.82 -11.74
N ARG A 123 9.43 -2.87 -11.18
CA ARG A 123 9.92 -2.91 -9.79
C ARG A 123 8.94 -2.33 -8.77
N GLY A 124 7.85 -1.69 -9.20
CA GLY A 124 6.86 -1.07 -8.30
C GLY A 124 5.53 -1.81 -8.29
N VAL A 125 4.70 -1.50 -7.29
CA VAL A 125 3.31 -1.93 -7.15
C VAL A 125 2.42 -0.73 -7.43
N LEU A 126 1.37 -0.93 -8.24
CA LEU A 126 0.37 0.08 -8.55
C LEU A 126 -0.95 -0.31 -7.90
N ILE A 127 -1.49 0.59 -7.08
CA ILE A 127 -2.88 0.53 -6.61
C ILE A 127 -3.70 1.52 -7.42
N SER A 128 -4.86 1.10 -7.89
CA SER A 128 -5.82 1.99 -8.54
C SER A 128 -7.24 1.70 -8.12
N GLY A 129 -8.01 2.76 -7.91
CA GLY A 129 -9.45 2.74 -7.73
C GLY A 129 -10.13 3.39 -8.93
N GLU A 130 -11.29 2.88 -9.34
CA GLU A 130 -12.15 3.54 -10.33
C GLU A 130 -13.60 3.36 -9.94
N ASP A 131 -14.31 4.48 -9.80
CA ASP A 131 -15.75 4.56 -9.61
C ASP A 131 -16.44 4.56 -10.98
N VAL A 132 -17.30 3.58 -11.23
CA VAL A 132 -17.94 3.38 -12.52
C VAL A 132 -18.97 4.47 -12.84
N GLN A 133 -19.66 5.02 -11.84
CA GLN A 133 -20.66 6.08 -12.02
C GLN A 133 -19.99 7.43 -12.25
N THR A 134 -19.10 7.83 -11.35
CA THR A 134 -18.50 9.18 -11.39
C THR A 134 -17.32 9.27 -12.36
N LYS A 135 -16.83 8.13 -12.86
CA LYS A 135 -15.57 8.00 -13.63
C LYS A 135 -14.35 8.57 -12.91
N ARG A 136 -14.46 8.79 -11.59
CA ARG A 136 -13.34 9.22 -10.77
C ARG A 136 -12.40 8.05 -10.60
N ALA A 137 -11.13 8.24 -10.93
CA ALA A 137 -10.11 7.24 -10.77
C ALA A 137 -8.96 7.76 -9.91
N VAL A 138 -8.45 6.91 -9.03
CA VAL A 138 -7.23 7.15 -8.26
C VAL A 138 -6.16 6.17 -8.70
N LYS A 139 -4.91 6.63 -8.71
CA LYS A 139 -3.73 5.78 -8.91
C LYS A 139 -2.66 6.19 -7.91
N ALA A 140 -2.02 5.20 -7.30
CA ALA A 140 -0.89 5.40 -6.42
C ALA A 140 0.16 4.31 -6.65
N SER A 141 1.42 4.75 -6.75
CA SER A 141 2.57 3.86 -6.90
C SER A 141 3.20 3.62 -5.53
N LEU A 142 3.49 2.36 -5.25
CA LEU A 142 4.11 1.85 -4.03
C LEU A 142 5.40 1.12 -4.38
N THR A 143 6.36 1.14 -3.46
CA THR A 143 7.43 0.14 -3.48
C THR A 143 6.89 -1.21 -2.98
N PRO A 144 7.58 -2.32 -3.25
CA PRO A 144 7.22 -3.61 -2.66
C PRO A 144 7.21 -3.59 -1.12
N GLY A 145 8.10 -2.82 -0.48
CA GLY A 145 8.09 -2.62 0.98
C GLY A 145 6.80 -1.96 1.44
N MET A 146 6.45 -0.80 0.87
CA MET A 146 5.21 -0.09 1.23
C MET A 146 3.95 -0.94 0.98
N ALA A 147 3.94 -1.80 -0.05
CA ALA A 147 2.82 -2.70 -0.28
C ALA A 147 2.69 -3.77 0.82
N ARG A 148 3.80 -4.27 1.39
CA ARG A 148 3.79 -5.15 2.57
C ARG A 148 3.33 -4.40 3.81
N ASP A 149 3.78 -3.17 4.00
CA ASP A 149 3.38 -2.33 5.13
C ASP A 149 1.87 -2.09 5.08
N LEU A 150 1.34 -1.71 3.91
CA LEU A 150 -0.10 -1.54 3.72
C LEU A 150 -0.89 -2.83 3.98
N ALA A 151 -0.42 -3.98 3.48
CA ALA A 151 -1.07 -5.26 3.76
C ALA A 151 -1.11 -5.59 5.26
N ARG A 152 -0.01 -5.30 5.98
CA ARG A 152 0.10 -5.49 7.42
C ARG A 152 -0.86 -4.57 8.18
N ILE A 153 -0.93 -3.29 7.81
CA ILE A 153 -1.90 -2.32 8.37
C ILE A 153 -3.34 -2.79 8.14
N ILE A 154 -3.68 -3.22 6.92
CA ILE A 154 -5.02 -3.74 6.60
C ILE A 154 -5.38 -4.95 7.47
N ARG A 155 -4.46 -5.90 7.65
CA ARG A 155 -4.70 -7.06 8.53
C ARG A 155 -4.92 -6.66 9.98
N ASN A 156 -4.14 -5.71 10.49
CA ASN A 156 -4.30 -5.21 11.86
C ASN A 156 -5.69 -4.59 12.06
N GLU A 157 -6.15 -3.77 11.12
CA GLU A 157 -7.48 -3.15 11.17
C GLU A 157 -8.61 -4.17 10.93
N ALA A 158 -8.41 -5.15 10.04
CA ALA A 158 -9.35 -6.26 9.84
C ALA A 158 -9.54 -7.07 11.13
N ALA A 159 -8.45 -7.38 11.85
CA ALA A 159 -8.52 -8.07 13.12
C ALA A 159 -9.23 -7.24 14.21
N LYS A 160 -9.03 -5.92 14.26
CA LYS A 160 -9.78 -5.02 15.15
C LYS A 160 -11.28 -5.03 14.82
N ALA A 161 -11.61 -4.93 13.53
CA ALA A 161 -12.98 -4.98 13.06
C ALA A 161 -13.66 -6.32 13.36
N ALA A 162 -12.96 -7.45 13.21
CA ALA A 162 -13.50 -8.77 13.54
C ALA A 162 -13.81 -8.93 15.05
N LYS A 163 -13.00 -8.33 15.94
CA LYS A 163 -13.24 -8.36 17.39
C LYS A 163 -14.50 -7.62 17.81
N TYR A 164 -14.87 -6.56 17.10
CA TYR A 164 -16.11 -5.81 17.36
C TYR A 164 -17.33 -6.73 17.37
N TYR A 165 -17.43 -7.65 16.40
CA TYR A 165 -18.53 -8.61 16.35
C TYR A 165 -18.48 -9.69 17.43
N ALA A 166 -17.29 -9.99 17.98
CA ALA A 166 -17.13 -10.98 19.04
C ALA A 166 -17.45 -10.43 20.44
N GLU A 167 -17.54 -9.11 20.59
CA GLU A 167 -17.86 -8.43 21.85
C GLU A 167 -19.36 -8.01 21.93
N GLU A 168 -20.09 -8.04 20.82
CA GLU A 168 -21.54 -7.78 20.76
C GLU A 168 -22.42 -9.05 20.89
N GLU A 169 -21.82 -10.25 20.88
CA GLU A 169 -22.47 -11.55 21.19
C GLU A 169 -22.35 -11.92 22.69
#